data_AF-Q6L576-F1
#
_entry.id   AF-Q6L576-F1
#
_cell.length_a   1.000
_cell.length_b   1.000
_cell.length_c   1.000
_cell.angle_alpha   90.00
_cell.angle_beta   90.00
_cell.angle_gamma   90.00
#
_symmetry.space_group_name_H-M   'P 1'
#
loop_
_entity.id
_entity.type
_entity.pdbx_description
1 polymer ?
#
loop_
_entity_poly.entity_id
_entity_poly.type
_entity_poly.pdbx_seq_one_letter_code
_entity_poly.pdbx_strand_id
1 'polypeptide(L)'
;MEMRRVAVLGLVWLAAAATVAMADPLPSYYNAIFSFGDSFSDTGNFVIINSGKLPNMPKFPPPYARCSNGRLVIDFLAEAFGLPLLPPSANKGTNFSQGANFAVMGATALDLKYFKDNNVWSIPPFNTSMNVQLQWFDEVKQTICSSPQECREFFSKALFVFGEFGGNDYSFAWKAEWSLEKVKTMVPSVVASMAGGIERLLDEGARHVVVPGNLPAGCIPITLTMYATEDRSEYDPRTGCLKKYNSVALYHNAMLRIALDQLQRRHPDSRIVYADYYTPYIQFARTPHLYEGRAEGVLRRRWAVQLQHERVVRAPRRDDVRGSRRSRQLGRHPPHRGALPLHRQHLDQGPLRPPSPRQRCPRRHGLLDYR
;
A
#
# COMPACT_ATOMS: atom_id res chain seq x y z
N MET A 1 -65.04 -12.63 -19.62
CA MET A 1 -63.99 -13.65 -19.85
C MET A 1 -62.71 -13.34 -19.06
N GLU A 2 -62.62 -12.16 -18.45
CA GLU A 2 -61.46 -11.60 -17.75
C GLU A 2 -61.07 -12.34 -16.46
N MET A 3 -62.03 -12.86 -15.69
CA MET A 3 -61.74 -13.37 -14.34
C MET A 3 -60.76 -14.57 -14.32
N ARG A 4 -60.70 -15.35 -15.41
CA ARG A 4 -59.68 -16.40 -15.60
C ARG A 4 -58.30 -15.85 -15.99
N ARG A 5 -58.21 -14.67 -16.62
CA ARG A 5 -56.92 -14.06 -17.01
C ARG A 5 -56.21 -13.41 -15.82
N VAL A 6 -56.96 -12.80 -14.90
CA VAL A 6 -56.41 -12.19 -13.67
C VAL A 6 -55.80 -13.26 -12.74
N ALA A 7 -56.46 -14.40 -12.56
CA ALA A 7 -55.94 -15.49 -11.73
C ALA A 7 -54.62 -16.09 -12.27
N VAL A 8 -54.49 -16.25 -13.59
CA VAL A 8 -53.26 -16.75 -14.23
C VAL A 8 -52.11 -15.75 -14.08
N LEU A 9 -52.37 -14.45 -14.25
CA LEU A 9 -51.35 -13.41 -14.04
C LEU A 9 -50.87 -13.32 -12.58
N GLY A 10 -51.77 -13.49 -11.61
CA GLY A 10 -51.41 -13.53 -10.18
C GLY A 10 -50.52 -14.73 -9.81
N LEU A 11 -50.78 -15.91 -10.37
CA LEU A 11 -49.97 -17.11 -10.17
C LEU A 11 -48.56 -16.99 -10.78
N VAL A 12 -48.43 -16.34 -11.95
CA VAL A 12 -47.12 -16.08 -12.57
C VAL A 12 -46.27 -15.13 -11.72
N TRP A 13 -46.87 -14.12 -11.09
CA TRP A 13 -46.15 -13.22 -10.18
C TRP A 13 -45.74 -13.89 -8.86
N LEU A 14 -46.58 -14.77 -8.29
CA LEU A 14 -46.22 -15.56 -7.11
C LEU A 14 -45.12 -16.59 -7.40
N ALA A 15 -45.10 -17.19 -8.59
CA ALA A 15 -44.00 -18.06 -9.03
C ALA A 15 -42.69 -17.27 -9.26
N ALA A 16 -42.76 -16.07 -9.86
CA ALA A 16 -41.60 -15.22 -10.08
C ALA A 16 -40.99 -14.64 -8.79
N ALA A 17 -41.80 -14.43 -7.75
CA ALA A 17 -41.33 -13.98 -6.43
C ALA A 17 -40.61 -15.08 -5.62
N ALA A 18 -40.81 -16.36 -5.97
CA ALA A 18 -40.23 -17.50 -5.26
C ALA A 18 -38.83 -17.92 -5.76
N THR A 19 -38.33 -17.30 -6.83
CA THR A 19 -36.99 -17.57 -7.38
C THR A 19 -36.10 -16.31 -7.38
N VAL A 20 -36.01 -15.65 -6.22
CA VAL A 20 -34.70 -15.10 -5.84
C VAL A 20 -33.83 -16.33 -5.58
N ALA A 21 -33.11 -16.77 -6.61
CA ALA A 21 -32.02 -17.70 -6.43
C ALA A 21 -31.03 -17.01 -5.48
N MET A 22 -31.06 -17.39 -4.21
CA MET A 22 -29.86 -17.39 -3.39
C MET A 22 -28.86 -18.18 -4.23
N ALA A 23 -27.89 -17.49 -4.83
CA ALA A 23 -26.83 -18.19 -5.53
C ALA A 23 -26.22 -19.14 -4.50
N ASP A 24 -26.26 -20.45 -4.79
CA ASP A 24 -25.64 -21.44 -3.92
C ASP A 24 -24.23 -20.93 -3.59
N PRO A 25 -23.82 -20.91 -2.31
CA PRO A 25 -22.48 -20.47 -1.96
C PRO A 25 -21.49 -21.19 -2.87
N LEU A 26 -20.66 -20.41 -3.57
CA LEU A 26 -19.64 -20.97 -4.45
C LEU A 26 -18.92 -22.08 -3.67
N PRO A 27 -18.70 -23.28 -4.27
CA PRO A 27 -18.01 -24.37 -3.58
C PRO A 27 -16.76 -23.80 -2.92
N SER A 28 -16.50 -24.14 -1.65
CA SER A 28 -15.40 -23.55 -0.88
C SER A 28 -14.07 -23.81 -1.58
N TYR A 29 -13.68 -22.87 -2.45
CA TYR A 29 -12.54 -23.01 -3.35
C TYR A 29 -11.22 -22.95 -2.58
N TYR A 30 -11.24 -22.29 -1.42
CA TYR A 30 -10.09 -22.13 -0.55
C TYR A 30 -10.47 -22.36 0.91
N ASN A 31 -9.63 -23.08 1.65
CA ASN A 31 -9.78 -23.26 3.10
C ASN A 31 -9.32 -22.04 3.92
N ALA A 32 -8.38 -21.27 3.36
CA ALA A 32 -7.71 -20.15 4.00
C ALA A 32 -7.19 -19.14 2.97
N ILE A 33 -6.96 -17.89 3.41
CA ILE A 33 -6.22 -16.88 2.64
C ILE A 33 -5.03 -16.38 3.46
N PHE A 34 -3.82 -16.44 2.87
CA PHE A 34 -2.62 -15.84 3.46
C PHE A 34 -2.22 -14.62 2.62
N SER A 35 -2.17 -13.45 3.25
CA SER A 35 -1.89 -12.18 2.57
C SER A 35 -0.58 -11.56 3.03
N PHE A 36 0.27 -11.23 2.09
CA PHE A 36 1.53 -10.50 2.24
C PHE A 36 1.44 -9.22 1.43
N GLY A 37 2.21 -8.20 1.78
CA GLY A 37 2.23 -6.93 1.05
C GLY A 37 2.43 -5.73 1.95
N ASP A 38 1.85 -4.61 1.56
CA ASP A 38 2.05 -3.33 2.22
C ASP A 38 0.75 -2.71 2.77
N SER A 39 0.70 -1.37 2.83
CA SER A 39 -0.47 -0.57 3.18
C SER A 39 -1.76 -0.90 2.40
N PHE A 40 -1.68 -1.44 1.18
CA PHE A 40 -2.87 -1.83 0.40
C PHE A 40 -3.57 -3.08 0.94
N SER A 41 -2.86 -3.91 1.72
CA SER A 41 -3.35 -5.18 2.26
C SER A 41 -3.30 -5.24 3.80
N ASP A 42 -2.58 -4.35 4.50
CA ASP A 42 -2.42 -4.35 5.97
C ASP A 42 -3.77 -4.23 6.71
N THR A 43 -4.23 -5.32 7.32
CA THR A 43 -5.46 -5.36 8.10
C THR A 43 -5.29 -4.94 9.57
N GLY A 44 -4.09 -4.55 10.02
CA GLY A 44 -3.85 -4.04 11.38
C GLY A 44 -2.44 -4.24 11.96
N ASN A 45 -1.51 -4.86 11.25
CA ASN A 45 -0.16 -5.18 11.75
C ASN A 45 0.62 -3.93 12.13
N PHE A 46 0.63 -2.90 11.27
CA PHE A 46 1.34 -1.65 11.58
C PHE A 46 0.82 -1.01 12.88
N VAL A 47 -0.50 -1.06 13.10
CA VAL A 47 -1.13 -0.47 14.30
C VAL A 47 -0.69 -1.19 15.56
N ILE A 48 -0.66 -2.53 15.54
CA ILE A 48 -0.22 -3.35 16.68
C ILE A 48 1.26 -3.08 16.99
N ILE A 49 2.12 -3.15 15.97
CA ILE A 49 3.57 -2.97 16.10
C ILE A 49 3.91 -1.54 16.54
N ASN A 50 3.16 -0.53 16.09
CA ASN A 50 3.34 0.88 16.47
C ASN A 50 2.56 1.29 17.73
N SER A 51 2.25 0.35 18.63
CA SER A 51 1.58 0.59 19.93
C SER A 51 0.25 1.38 19.81
N GLY A 52 -0.59 1.03 18.84
CA GLY A 52 -1.89 1.68 18.61
C GLY A 52 -1.82 3.03 17.87
N LYS A 53 -0.63 3.51 17.51
CA LYS A 53 -0.46 4.81 16.84
C LYS A 53 -0.64 4.67 15.33
N LEU A 54 -1.71 5.26 14.82
CA LEU A 54 -1.87 5.55 13.39
C LEU A 54 -1.21 6.89 13.05
N PRO A 55 -0.68 7.07 11.82
CA PRO A 55 -0.56 8.39 11.21
C PRO A 55 -1.94 9.04 11.07
N ASN A 56 -2.02 10.29 10.59
CA ASN A 56 -3.28 11.02 10.38
C ASN A 56 -4.10 10.43 9.21
N MET A 57 -4.65 9.22 9.42
CA MET A 57 -5.40 8.42 8.46
C MET A 57 -6.87 8.31 8.86
N PRO A 58 -7.80 8.11 7.91
CA PRO A 58 -9.19 7.77 8.24
C PRO A 58 -9.25 6.53 9.14
N LYS A 59 -9.96 6.62 10.26
CA LYS A 59 -10.13 5.50 11.18
C LYS A 59 -11.28 4.62 10.70
N PHE A 60 -10.98 3.42 10.20
CA PHE A 60 -11.98 2.36 10.12
C PHE A 60 -12.42 1.96 11.54
N PRO A 61 -13.68 1.52 11.76
CA PRO A 61 -14.11 1.02 13.07
C PRO A 61 -13.20 -0.11 13.58
N PRO A 62 -12.96 -0.21 14.91
CA PRO A 62 -12.22 -1.33 15.51
C PRO A 62 -12.82 -2.70 15.13
N PRO A 63 -12.05 -3.80 15.23
CA PRO A 63 -10.83 -3.95 16.02
C PRO A 63 -9.54 -3.41 15.39
N TYR A 64 -9.45 -3.32 14.06
CA TYR A 64 -8.18 -3.02 13.39
C TYR A 64 -8.30 -1.94 12.32
N ALA A 65 -7.56 -0.84 12.51
CA ALA A 65 -7.57 0.27 11.57
C ALA A 65 -6.68 -0.01 10.35
N ARG A 66 -7.25 0.22 9.17
CA ARG A 66 -6.63 0.00 7.84
C ARG A 66 -6.10 1.31 7.27
N CYS A 67 -5.26 1.26 6.25
CA CYS A 67 -4.85 2.44 5.46
C CYS A 67 -5.94 2.95 4.49
N SER A 68 -7.22 2.85 4.91
CA SER A 68 -8.40 3.15 4.11
C SER A 68 -9.53 3.64 5.03
N ASN A 69 -10.51 4.36 4.48
CA ASN A 69 -11.76 4.68 5.18
C ASN A 69 -12.78 3.51 5.18
N GLY A 70 -12.41 2.36 4.62
CA GLY A 70 -13.27 1.18 4.47
C GLY A 70 -12.49 -0.13 4.45
N ARG A 71 -13.16 -1.18 3.95
CA ARG A 71 -12.56 -2.47 3.62
C ARG A 71 -11.44 -2.33 2.58
N LEU A 72 -10.45 -3.20 2.65
CA LEU A 72 -9.37 -3.36 1.66
C LEU A 72 -9.76 -4.40 0.59
N VAL A 73 -9.02 -4.47 -0.52
CA VAL A 73 -9.26 -5.47 -1.58
C VAL A 73 -9.23 -6.90 -1.01
N ILE A 74 -8.34 -7.17 -0.06
CA ILE A 74 -8.22 -8.46 0.61
C ILE A 74 -9.46 -8.83 1.45
N ASP A 75 -10.16 -7.85 2.03
CA ASP A 75 -11.41 -8.09 2.77
C ASP A 75 -12.54 -8.52 1.82
N PHE A 76 -12.62 -7.90 0.63
CA PHE A 76 -13.59 -8.28 -0.40
C PHE A 76 -13.27 -9.64 -1.04
N LEU A 77 -11.99 -10.01 -1.15
CA LEU A 77 -11.60 -11.36 -1.59
C LEU A 77 -12.04 -12.42 -0.57
N ALA A 78 -11.85 -12.19 0.73
CA ALA A 78 -12.31 -13.10 1.78
C ALA A 78 -13.83 -13.29 1.73
N GLU A 79 -14.58 -12.19 1.65
CA GLU A 79 -16.05 -12.21 1.51
C GLU A 79 -16.51 -12.97 0.25
N ALA A 80 -15.87 -12.75 -0.91
CA ALA A 80 -16.20 -13.42 -2.16
C ALA A 80 -15.94 -14.94 -2.14
N PHE A 81 -15.03 -15.43 -1.30
CA PHE A 81 -14.75 -16.85 -1.09
C PHE A 81 -15.43 -17.44 0.16
N GLY A 82 -16.28 -16.69 0.85
CA GLY A 82 -16.99 -17.16 2.05
C GLY A 82 -16.08 -17.37 3.28
N LEU A 83 -14.92 -16.72 3.32
CA LEU A 83 -13.93 -16.82 4.39
C LEU A 83 -13.99 -15.61 5.34
N PRO A 84 -13.57 -15.76 6.61
CA PRO A 84 -13.51 -14.65 7.56
C PRO A 84 -12.49 -13.59 7.13
N LEU A 85 -12.70 -12.34 7.56
CA LEU A 85 -11.72 -11.26 7.35
C LEU A 85 -10.39 -11.61 8.02
N LEU A 86 -9.29 -11.47 7.27
CA LEU A 86 -7.98 -11.96 7.69
C LEU A 86 -7.47 -11.18 8.92
N PRO A 87 -7.19 -11.86 10.05
CA PRO A 87 -6.61 -11.21 11.21
C PRO A 87 -5.14 -10.84 10.95
N PRO A 88 -4.65 -9.71 11.51
CA PRO A 88 -3.24 -9.36 11.45
C PRO A 88 -2.38 -10.36 12.25
N SER A 89 -1.32 -10.88 11.65
CA SER A 89 -0.40 -11.87 12.23
C SER A 89 0.30 -11.39 13.50
N ALA A 90 0.42 -10.07 13.67
CA ALA A 90 0.93 -9.45 14.90
C ALA A 90 0.00 -9.65 16.11
N ASN A 91 -1.29 -9.98 15.92
CA ASN A 91 -2.23 -10.20 17.03
C ASN A 91 -2.04 -11.61 17.63
N LYS A 92 -1.19 -11.71 18.65
CA LYS A 92 -0.92 -12.96 19.37
C LYS A 92 -2.20 -13.50 20.04
N GLY A 93 -2.34 -14.83 20.09
CA GLY A 93 -3.54 -15.50 20.61
C GLY A 93 -4.71 -15.60 19.63
N THR A 94 -4.55 -15.18 18.38
CA THR A 94 -5.56 -15.37 17.33
C THR A 94 -5.50 -16.77 16.72
N ASN A 95 -6.65 -17.32 16.33
CA ASN A 95 -6.70 -18.51 15.49
C ASN A 95 -6.44 -18.13 14.01
N PHE A 96 -5.45 -18.75 13.39
CA PHE A 96 -5.07 -18.55 11.98
C PHE A 96 -5.47 -19.72 11.05
N SER A 97 -6.30 -20.66 11.52
CA SER A 97 -6.72 -21.87 10.77
C SER A 97 -7.53 -21.60 9.49
N GLN A 98 -7.95 -20.35 9.24
CA GLN A 98 -8.59 -19.90 8.00
C GLN A 98 -7.82 -18.76 7.31
N GLY A 99 -6.56 -18.55 7.68
CA GLY A 99 -5.71 -17.53 7.08
C GLY A 99 -5.16 -16.50 8.06
N ALA A 100 -4.21 -15.71 7.55
CA ALA A 100 -3.55 -14.64 8.28
C ALA A 100 -3.11 -13.52 7.32
N ASN A 101 -3.09 -12.29 7.82
CA ASN A 101 -2.54 -11.15 7.10
C ASN A 101 -1.19 -10.76 7.70
N PHE A 102 -0.13 -10.83 6.91
CA PHE A 102 1.24 -10.44 7.27
C PHE A 102 1.62 -9.06 6.72
N ALA A 103 0.79 -8.45 5.88
CA ALA A 103 1.08 -7.18 5.23
C ALA A 103 1.22 -6.03 6.24
N VAL A 104 2.15 -5.10 5.97
CA VAL A 104 2.45 -3.97 6.88
C VAL A 104 2.58 -2.67 6.12
N MET A 105 1.94 -1.60 6.60
CA MET A 105 2.07 -0.26 6.05
C MET A 105 3.55 0.16 5.83
N GLY A 106 3.91 0.44 4.58
CA GLY A 106 5.27 0.85 4.19
C GLY A 106 6.27 -0.29 3.95
N ALA A 107 5.82 -1.56 3.97
CA ALA A 107 6.67 -2.71 3.67
C ALA A 107 7.31 -2.65 2.27
N THR A 108 8.55 -3.12 2.19
CA THR A 108 9.39 -3.18 0.99
C THR A 108 9.60 -4.63 0.52
N ALA A 109 9.83 -4.82 -0.77
CA ALA A 109 10.26 -6.12 -1.32
C ALA A 109 11.68 -6.48 -0.86
N LEU A 110 12.56 -5.47 -0.82
CA LEU A 110 13.95 -5.58 -0.36
C LEU A 110 14.05 -5.35 1.14
N ASP A 111 15.06 -5.94 1.77
CA ASP A 111 15.29 -5.79 3.21
C ASP A 111 15.85 -4.40 3.57
N LEU A 112 15.55 -3.96 4.80
CA LEU A 112 16.04 -2.70 5.38
C LEU A 112 17.57 -2.54 5.26
N LYS A 113 18.32 -3.64 5.20
CA LYS A 113 19.77 -3.64 4.96
C LYS A 113 20.13 -3.04 3.59
N TYR A 114 19.42 -3.40 2.52
CA TYR A 114 19.67 -2.89 1.17
C TYR A 114 19.64 -1.36 1.15
N PHE A 115 18.60 -0.77 1.76
CA PHE A 115 18.42 0.68 1.83
C PHE A 115 19.52 1.37 2.65
N LYS A 116 19.93 0.76 3.78
CA LYS A 116 21.05 1.26 4.61
C LYS A 116 22.38 1.23 3.86
N ASP A 117 22.72 0.09 3.24
CA ASP A 117 23.96 -0.08 2.45
C ASP A 117 24.03 0.92 1.28
N ASN A 118 22.88 1.33 0.75
CA ASN A 118 22.75 2.25 -0.38
C ASN A 118 22.50 3.72 0.02
N ASN A 119 22.62 4.08 1.30
CA ASN A 119 22.40 5.45 1.83
C ASN A 119 20.99 6.03 1.57
N VAL A 120 19.95 5.18 1.56
CA VAL A 120 18.54 5.59 1.44
C VAL A 120 17.98 5.88 2.83
N TRP A 121 18.35 7.04 3.39
CA TRP A 121 17.98 7.50 4.75
C TRP A 121 16.49 7.79 4.95
N SER A 122 15.71 7.79 3.87
CA SER A 122 14.29 8.11 3.85
C SER A 122 13.38 6.99 4.38
N ILE A 123 13.91 5.76 4.50
CA ILE A 123 13.19 4.57 4.96
C ILE A 123 13.02 4.57 6.49
N PRO A 124 11.82 4.29 7.01
CA PRO A 124 11.62 4.09 8.44
C PRO A 124 12.45 2.90 8.98
N PRO A 125 12.93 2.94 10.23
CA PRO A 125 13.73 1.86 10.82
C PRO A 125 12.91 0.62 11.23
N PHE A 126 11.72 0.41 10.64
CA PHE A 126 10.87 -0.74 10.91
C PHE A 126 11.31 -1.93 10.07
N ASN A 127 11.64 -3.05 10.71
CA ASN A 127 12.01 -4.28 10.01
C ASN A 127 10.73 -5.05 9.64
N THR A 128 10.12 -4.70 8.51
CA THR A 128 8.79 -5.20 8.09
C THR A 128 8.73 -5.53 6.59
N SER A 129 9.89 -5.79 5.98
CA SER A 129 10.04 -6.20 4.58
C SER A 129 9.32 -7.53 4.29
N MET A 130 9.13 -7.82 3.01
CA MET A 130 8.60 -9.09 2.51
C MET A 130 9.25 -10.32 3.16
N ASN A 131 10.58 -10.34 3.35
CA ASN A 131 11.27 -11.45 4.01
C ASN A 131 10.93 -11.58 5.50
N VAL A 132 10.66 -10.47 6.21
CA VAL A 132 10.18 -10.52 7.60
C VAL A 132 8.75 -11.03 7.67
N GLN A 133 7.89 -10.64 6.73
CA GLN A 133 6.53 -11.17 6.64
C GLN A 133 6.54 -12.68 6.37
N LEU A 134 7.48 -13.16 5.55
CA LEU A 134 7.73 -14.58 5.32
C LEU A 134 8.24 -15.31 6.58
N GLN A 135 8.99 -14.65 7.46
CA GLN A 135 9.38 -15.21 8.78
C GLN A 135 8.18 -15.31 9.72
N TRP A 136 7.30 -14.31 9.75
CA TRP A 136 6.05 -14.39 10.52
C TRP A 136 5.09 -15.46 9.99
N PHE A 137 5.13 -15.75 8.68
CA PHE A 137 4.43 -16.89 8.12
C PHE A 137 4.97 -18.22 8.67
N ASP A 138 6.27 -18.36 8.92
CA ASP A 138 6.78 -19.57 9.59
C ASP A 138 6.32 -19.70 11.04
N GLU A 139 6.24 -18.58 11.78
CA GLU A 139 5.66 -18.56 13.14
C GLU A 139 4.18 -19.01 13.11
N VAL A 140 3.40 -18.52 12.15
CA VAL A 140 1.98 -18.86 12.01
C VAL A 140 1.77 -20.28 11.46
N LYS A 141 2.62 -20.76 10.55
CA LYS A 141 2.61 -22.13 10.02
C LYS A 141 2.67 -23.17 11.14
N GLN A 142 3.51 -22.95 12.14
CA GLN A 142 3.66 -23.82 13.31
C GLN A 142 2.39 -23.93 14.18
N THR A 143 1.40 -23.04 14.02
CA THR A 143 0.11 -23.12 14.73
C THR A 143 -1.00 -23.75 13.89
N ILE A 144 -0.74 -24.06 12.62
CA ILE A 144 -1.72 -24.56 11.64
C ILE A 144 -1.46 -26.03 11.29
N CYS A 145 -0.20 -26.43 11.19
CA CYS A 145 0.20 -27.78 10.79
C CYS A 145 1.44 -28.25 11.56
N SER A 146 1.47 -29.54 11.89
CA SER A 146 2.50 -30.18 12.73
C SER A 146 3.55 -30.95 11.92
N SER A 147 3.31 -31.21 10.63
CA SER A 147 4.24 -31.91 9.75
C SER A 147 4.34 -31.29 8.35
N PRO A 148 5.46 -31.45 7.61
CA PRO A 148 5.59 -30.94 6.25
C PRO A 148 4.55 -31.48 5.26
N GLN A 149 4.04 -32.70 5.48
CA GLN A 149 2.97 -33.26 4.64
C GLN A 149 1.63 -32.56 4.91
N GLU A 150 1.25 -32.44 6.18
CA GLU A 150 0.04 -31.74 6.60
C GLU A 150 0.04 -30.27 6.15
N CYS A 151 1.18 -29.58 6.26
CA CYS A 151 1.34 -28.23 5.74
C CYS A 151 1.08 -28.16 4.22
N ARG A 152 1.66 -29.09 3.44
CA ARG A 152 1.42 -29.14 1.98
C ARG A 152 -0.03 -29.46 1.63
N GLU A 153 -0.65 -30.40 2.34
CA GLU A 153 -2.07 -30.75 2.15
C GLU A 153 -3.02 -29.61 2.51
N PHE A 154 -2.66 -28.79 3.51
CA PHE A 154 -3.41 -27.60 3.90
C PHE A 154 -3.19 -26.44 2.92
N PHE A 155 -1.93 -26.07 2.62
CA PHE A 155 -1.60 -24.92 1.77
C PHE A 155 -1.87 -25.13 0.29
N SER A 156 -1.95 -26.39 -0.19
CA SER A 156 -2.41 -26.68 -1.56
C SER A 156 -3.86 -26.25 -1.80
N LYS A 157 -4.66 -26.09 -0.74
CA LYS A 157 -6.06 -25.64 -0.77
C LYS A 157 -6.22 -24.18 -0.33
N ALA A 158 -5.13 -23.46 -0.06
CA ALA A 158 -5.16 -22.08 0.39
C ALA A 158 -4.84 -21.11 -0.75
N LEU A 159 -5.42 -19.90 -0.68
CA LEU A 159 -5.09 -18.80 -1.58
C LEU A 159 -4.02 -17.92 -0.94
N PHE A 160 -2.91 -17.72 -1.65
CA PHE A 160 -1.86 -16.78 -1.27
C PHE A 160 -2.01 -15.49 -2.07
N VAL A 161 -2.11 -14.34 -1.40
CA VAL A 161 -2.07 -13.02 -2.03
C VAL A 161 -0.75 -12.37 -1.67
N PHE A 162 0.17 -12.30 -2.64
CA PHE A 162 1.56 -11.92 -2.42
C PHE A 162 1.86 -10.53 -3.01
N GLY A 163 1.46 -9.48 -2.29
CA GLY A 163 1.70 -8.08 -2.66
C GLY A 163 0.52 -7.13 -2.36
N GLU A 164 0.61 -5.86 -2.72
CA GLU A 164 1.67 -5.24 -3.55
C GLU A 164 3.02 -5.11 -2.82
N PHE A 165 4.12 -5.18 -3.59
CA PHE A 165 5.48 -4.94 -3.14
C PHE A 165 6.28 -4.24 -4.24
N GLY A 166 7.24 -3.38 -3.87
CA GLY A 166 8.06 -2.59 -4.78
C GLY A 166 7.68 -1.10 -4.82
N GLY A 167 6.40 -0.76 -4.64
CA GLY A 167 5.94 0.63 -4.62
C GLY A 167 6.62 1.48 -3.54
N ASN A 168 6.79 0.92 -2.34
CA ASN A 168 7.52 1.55 -1.24
C ASN A 168 9.03 1.60 -1.51
N ASP A 169 9.62 0.55 -2.09
CA ASP A 169 11.05 0.49 -2.43
C ASP A 169 11.46 1.67 -3.32
N TYR A 170 10.69 1.93 -4.38
CA TYR A 170 10.92 3.06 -5.29
C TYR A 170 10.60 4.41 -4.63
N SER A 171 9.55 4.47 -3.81
CA SER A 171 9.14 5.69 -3.10
C SER A 171 10.20 6.16 -2.09
N PHE A 172 10.83 5.25 -1.35
CA PHE A 172 11.94 5.58 -0.46
C PHE A 172 13.16 6.04 -1.26
N ALA A 173 13.50 5.36 -2.37
CA ALA A 173 14.62 5.78 -3.22
C ALA A 173 14.43 7.19 -3.80
N TRP A 174 13.24 7.54 -4.32
CA TRP A 174 12.94 8.91 -4.78
C TRP A 174 12.97 9.93 -3.64
N LYS A 175 12.52 9.57 -2.43
CA LYS A 175 12.61 10.43 -1.24
C LYS A 175 14.05 10.61 -0.73
N ALA A 176 14.99 9.77 -1.17
CA ALA A 176 16.44 9.95 -1.02
C ALA A 176 17.09 10.58 -2.27
N GLU A 177 16.29 11.29 -3.09
CA GLU A 177 16.73 12.06 -4.27
C GLU A 177 17.41 11.23 -5.37
N TRP A 178 17.12 9.92 -5.45
CA TRP A 178 17.63 9.09 -6.54
C TRP A 178 16.99 9.47 -7.87
N SER A 179 17.83 9.58 -8.91
CA SER A 179 17.37 9.81 -10.29
C SER A 179 16.49 8.67 -10.80
N LEU A 180 15.65 8.96 -11.79
CA LEU A 180 14.75 7.98 -12.41
C LEU A 180 15.49 6.72 -12.85
N GLU A 181 16.62 6.88 -13.53
CA GLU A 181 17.42 5.76 -14.03
C GLU A 181 18.06 4.95 -12.89
N LYS A 182 18.51 5.60 -11.81
CA LYS A 182 19.03 4.90 -10.62
C LYS A 182 17.94 4.11 -9.90
N VAL A 183 16.69 4.60 -9.87
CA VAL A 183 15.58 3.82 -9.30
C VAL A 183 15.18 2.64 -10.21
N LYS A 184 15.26 2.79 -11.54
CA LYS A 184 15.06 1.66 -12.47
C LYS A 184 16.06 0.52 -12.25
N THR A 185 17.31 0.79 -11.84
CA THR A 185 18.27 -0.30 -11.54
C THR A 185 17.89 -1.14 -10.32
N MET A 186 16.94 -0.68 -9.48
CA MET A 186 16.40 -1.49 -8.38
C MET A 186 15.38 -2.53 -8.84
N VAL A 187 14.73 -2.32 -10.00
CA VAL A 187 13.60 -3.15 -10.47
C VAL A 187 13.97 -4.63 -10.59
N PRO A 188 15.12 -5.04 -11.18
CA PRO A 188 15.51 -6.43 -11.23
C PRO A 188 15.66 -7.07 -9.84
N SER A 189 16.27 -6.37 -8.87
CA SER A 189 16.45 -6.87 -7.50
C SER A 189 15.12 -7.00 -6.76
N VAL A 190 14.21 -6.02 -6.89
CA VAL A 190 12.86 -6.07 -6.32
C VAL A 190 12.09 -7.27 -6.85
N VAL A 191 12.05 -7.45 -8.18
CA VAL A 191 11.32 -8.54 -8.82
C VAL A 191 11.94 -9.90 -8.51
N ALA A 192 13.28 -10.01 -8.44
CA ALA A 192 13.95 -11.24 -8.04
C ALA A 192 13.66 -11.61 -6.57
N SER A 193 13.60 -10.62 -5.66
CA SER A 193 13.18 -10.83 -4.27
C SER A 193 11.75 -11.38 -4.22
N MET A 194 10.81 -10.73 -4.92
CA MET A 194 9.41 -11.19 -5.00
C MET A 194 9.31 -12.62 -5.57
N ALA A 195 10.06 -12.92 -6.63
CA ALA A 195 10.07 -14.25 -7.23
C ALA A 195 10.56 -15.33 -6.25
N GLY A 196 11.65 -15.08 -5.52
CA GLY A 196 12.14 -15.99 -4.48
C GLY A 196 11.19 -16.14 -3.30
N GLY A 197 10.48 -15.08 -2.93
CA GLY A 197 9.43 -15.11 -1.91
C GLY A 197 8.23 -15.98 -2.31
N ILE A 198 7.82 -15.91 -3.59
CA ILE A 198 6.77 -16.77 -4.15
C ILE A 198 7.24 -18.23 -4.23
N GLU A 199 8.44 -18.48 -4.73
CA GLU A 199 9.05 -19.81 -4.83
C GLU A 199 9.08 -20.51 -3.47
N ARG A 200 9.49 -19.80 -2.41
CA ARG A 200 9.44 -20.28 -1.03
C ARG A 200 8.04 -20.72 -0.59
N LEU A 201 6.98 -20.00 -0.97
CA LEU A 201 5.61 -20.40 -0.64
C LEU A 201 5.18 -21.66 -1.41
N LEU A 202 5.62 -21.82 -2.68
CA LEU A 202 5.34 -23.01 -3.49
C LEU A 202 6.02 -24.26 -2.91
N ASP A 203 7.25 -24.13 -2.41
CA ASP A 203 8.01 -25.18 -1.72
C ASP A 203 7.33 -25.64 -0.40
N GLU A 204 6.74 -24.70 0.34
CA GLU A 204 5.93 -24.97 1.53
C GLU A 204 4.57 -25.61 1.20
N GLY A 205 4.18 -25.65 -0.08
CA GLY A 205 2.98 -26.34 -0.56
C GLY A 205 1.88 -25.43 -1.11
N ALA A 206 2.08 -24.12 -1.22
CA ALA A 206 1.12 -23.24 -1.88
C ALA A 206 0.87 -23.73 -3.32
N ARG A 207 -0.39 -23.69 -3.77
CA ARG A 207 -0.75 -24.01 -5.15
C ARG A 207 -1.54 -22.91 -5.86
N HIS A 208 -2.06 -21.93 -5.13
CA HIS A 208 -2.80 -20.80 -5.70
C HIS A 208 -2.19 -19.50 -5.21
N VAL A 209 -1.50 -18.77 -6.09
CA VAL A 209 -0.80 -17.53 -5.75
C VAL A 209 -1.28 -16.40 -6.67
N VAL A 210 -1.82 -15.34 -6.08
CA VAL A 210 -2.17 -14.09 -6.76
C VAL A 210 -1.13 -13.03 -6.42
N VAL A 211 -0.56 -12.40 -7.44
CA VAL A 211 0.56 -11.45 -7.30
C VAL A 211 0.16 -10.12 -7.92
N PRO A 212 -0.23 -9.12 -7.10
CA PRO A 212 -0.48 -7.77 -7.58
C PRO A 212 0.76 -7.10 -8.16
N GLY A 213 0.62 -6.46 -9.31
CA GLY A 213 1.60 -5.49 -9.81
C GLY A 213 1.42 -4.10 -9.19
N ASN A 214 2.42 -3.24 -9.35
CA ASN A 214 2.39 -1.86 -8.91
C ASN A 214 1.27 -1.05 -9.57
N LEU A 215 0.61 -0.22 -8.76
CA LEU A 215 -0.25 0.87 -9.21
C LEU A 215 0.56 1.91 -10.02
N PRO A 216 -0.09 2.77 -10.82
CA PRO A 216 0.59 3.90 -11.47
C PRO A 216 1.14 4.88 -10.43
N ALA A 217 2.41 4.73 -10.08
CA ALA A 217 3.08 5.46 -9.01
C ALA A 217 2.99 7.00 -9.17
N GLY A 218 2.98 7.50 -10.40
CA GLY A 218 2.83 8.91 -10.73
C GLY A 218 1.41 9.46 -10.63
N CYS A 219 0.41 8.60 -10.39
CA CYS A 219 -0.95 9.01 -10.03
C CYS A 219 -1.17 9.06 -8.50
N ILE A 220 -0.28 8.48 -7.70
CA ILE A 220 -0.48 8.41 -6.24
C ILE A 220 -0.42 9.84 -5.66
N PRO A 221 -1.38 10.28 -4.84
CA PRO A 221 -1.44 11.66 -4.36
C PRO A 221 -0.19 12.17 -3.63
N ILE A 222 0.55 11.30 -2.93
CA ILE A 222 1.82 11.70 -2.29
C ILE A 222 2.91 11.99 -3.33
N THR A 223 3.03 11.18 -4.39
CA THR A 223 3.93 11.41 -5.52
C THR A 223 3.60 12.72 -6.23
N LEU A 224 2.32 12.95 -6.52
CA LEU A 224 1.83 14.19 -7.14
C LEU A 224 2.10 15.43 -6.29
N THR A 225 2.06 15.29 -4.96
CA THR A 225 2.34 16.40 -4.02
C THR A 225 3.84 16.67 -3.90
N MET A 226 4.66 15.62 -3.72
CA MET A 226 6.09 15.77 -3.46
C MET A 226 6.91 16.12 -4.70
N TYR A 227 6.44 15.73 -5.89
CA TYR A 227 7.17 15.87 -7.15
C TYR A 227 6.38 16.67 -8.19
N ALA A 228 5.57 17.62 -7.73
CA ALA A 228 4.90 18.58 -8.59
C ALA A 228 5.90 19.42 -9.40
N THR A 229 5.55 19.77 -10.64
CA THR A 229 6.34 20.63 -11.51
C THR A 229 5.43 21.57 -12.30
N GLU A 230 5.95 22.73 -12.70
CA GLU A 230 5.27 23.65 -13.61
C GLU A 230 5.28 23.13 -15.06
N ASP A 231 6.21 22.23 -15.40
CA ASP A 231 6.27 21.63 -16.73
C ASP A 231 5.10 20.65 -16.95
N ARG A 232 4.04 21.18 -17.58
CA ARG A 232 2.87 20.43 -18.05
C ARG A 232 3.25 19.25 -18.96
N SER A 233 4.44 19.27 -19.59
CA SER A 233 4.93 18.17 -20.43
C SER A 233 5.29 16.91 -19.64
N GLU A 234 5.57 16.98 -18.32
CA GLU A 234 5.83 15.78 -17.51
C GLU A 234 4.57 14.96 -17.20
N TYR A 235 3.39 15.55 -17.33
CA TYR A 235 2.11 14.93 -16.98
C TYR A 235 1.45 14.21 -18.17
N ASP A 236 0.63 13.18 -17.88
CA ASP A 236 -0.34 12.62 -18.82
C ASP A 236 -1.55 13.58 -18.91
N PRO A 237 -1.91 14.09 -20.10
CA PRO A 237 -2.96 15.10 -20.24
C PRO A 237 -4.39 14.58 -20.01
N ARG A 238 -4.59 13.25 -19.91
CA ARG A 238 -5.90 12.62 -19.68
C ARG A 238 -6.11 12.22 -18.22
N THR A 239 -5.05 12.00 -17.45
CA THR A 239 -5.14 11.57 -16.04
C THR A 239 -4.50 12.53 -15.04
N GLY A 240 -3.67 13.48 -15.50
CA GLY A 240 -2.90 14.36 -14.61
C GLY A 240 -1.79 13.64 -13.84
N CYS A 241 -1.41 12.42 -14.23
CA CYS A 241 -0.37 11.64 -13.57
C CYS A 241 1.03 11.96 -14.11
N LEU A 242 2.04 11.95 -13.25
CA LEU A 242 3.44 12.16 -13.65
C LEU A 242 3.98 10.95 -14.42
N LYS A 243 4.34 11.14 -15.69
CA LYS A 243 4.75 10.05 -16.60
C LYS A 243 6.03 9.34 -16.14
N LYS A 244 6.98 10.08 -15.56
CA LYS A 244 8.28 9.52 -15.12
C LYS A 244 8.12 8.43 -14.06
N TYR A 245 7.33 8.67 -13.02
CA TYR A 245 7.05 7.67 -11.97
C TYR A 245 6.22 6.49 -12.49
N ASN A 246 5.24 6.75 -13.37
CA ASN A 246 4.48 5.69 -14.05
C ASN A 246 5.38 4.77 -14.90
N SER A 247 6.46 5.29 -15.50
CA SER A 247 7.40 4.46 -16.28
C SER A 247 8.10 3.38 -15.43
N VAL A 248 8.36 3.64 -14.14
CA VAL A 248 8.96 2.64 -13.23
C VAL A 248 7.95 1.58 -12.85
N ALA A 249 6.70 1.95 -12.56
CA ALA A 249 5.63 0.99 -12.30
C ALA A 249 5.35 0.10 -13.53
N LEU A 250 5.32 0.66 -14.74
CA LEU A 250 5.20 -0.11 -15.98
C LEU A 250 6.38 -1.06 -16.20
N TYR A 251 7.62 -0.60 -15.95
CA TYR A 251 8.81 -1.45 -16.08
C TYR A 251 8.82 -2.59 -15.05
N HIS A 252 8.49 -2.30 -13.78
CA HIS A 252 8.27 -3.32 -12.75
C HIS A 252 7.23 -4.34 -13.23
N ASN A 253 6.05 -3.89 -13.66
CA ASN A 253 4.95 -4.79 -14.04
C ASN A 253 5.32 -5.69 -15.23
N ALA A 254 6.10 -5.18 -16.20
CA ALA A 254 6.63 -5.99 -17.29
C ALA A 254 7.64 -7.06 -16.79
N MET A 255 8.61 -6.66 -15.97
CA MET A 255 9.61 -7.58 -15.42
C MET A 255 8.99 -8.63 -14.49
N LEU A 256 8.04 -8.24 -13.64
CA LEU A 256 7.30 -9.14 -12.77
C LEU A 256 6.54 -10.19 -13.58
N ARG A 257 5.80 -9.80 -14.62
CA ARG A 257 5.11 -10.76 -15.50
C ARG A 257 6.05 -11.79 -16.15
N ILE A 258 7.26 -11.37 -16.54
CA ILE A 258 8.28 -12.29 -17.07
C ILE A 258 8.75 -13.27 -15.99
N ALA A 259 9.02 -12.79 -14.77
CA ALA A 259 9.43 -13.65 -13.66
C ALA A 259 8.33 -14.63 -13.23
N LEU A 260 7.06 -14.20 -13.22
CA LEU A 260 5.91 -15.05 -12.90
C LEU A 260 5.68 -16.14 -13.96
N ASP A 261 5.86 -15.83 -15.25
CA ASP A 261 5.82 -16.84 -16.31
C ASP A 261 6.94 -17.89 -16.17
N GLN A 262 8.16 -17.44 -15.81
CA GLN A 262 9.27 -18.35 -15.52
C GLN A 262 9.00 -19.24 -14.29
N LEU A 263 8.42 -18.69 -13.22
CA LEU A 263 7.97 -19.47 -12.05
C LEU A 263 6.88 -20.48 -12.45
N GLN A 264 5.85 -20.04 -13.17
CA GLN A 264 4.73 -20.90 -13.58
C GLN A 264 5.20 -22.09 -14.44
N ARG A 265 6.24 -21.90 -15.27
CA ARG A 265 6.88 -22.99 -16.04
C ARG A 265 7.71 -23.96 -15.17
N ARG A 266 8.22 -23.53 -14.02
CA ARG A 266 8.97 -24.38 -13.07
C ARG A 266 8.07 -25.12 -12.08
N HIS A 267 6.90 -24.58 -11.78
CA HIS A 267 5.91 -25.16 -10.87
C HIS A 267 4.57 -25.40 -11.60
N PRO A 268 4.52 -26.34 -12.57
CA PRO A 268 3.35 -26.58 -13.43
C PRO A 268 2.13 -27.16 -12.70
N ASP A 269 2.30 -27.65 -11.48
CA ASP A 269 1.23 -28.10 -10.59
C ASP A 269 0.59 -26.95 -9.80
N SER A 270 1.14 -25.73 -9.87
CA SER A 270 0.62 -24.52 -9.25
C SER A 270 -0.09 -23.60 -10.25
N ARG A 271 -0.86 -22.64 -9.74
CA ARG A 271 -1.49 -21.56 -10.50
C ARG A 271 -1.03 -20.21 -9.95
N ILE A 272 -0.16 -19.54 -10.70
CA ILE A 272 0.41 -18.22 -10.38
C ILE A 272 -0.27 -17.18 -11.27
N VAL A 273 -0.99 -16.23 -10.67
CA VAL A 273 -1.82 -15.26 -11.37
C VAL A 273 -1.31 -13.84 -11.11
N TYR A 274 -0.87 -13.16 -12.17
CA TYR A 274 -0.63 -11.72 -12.12
C TYR A 274 -1.95 -10.96 -11.99
N ALA A 275 -2.08 -10.11 -10.96
CA ALA A 275 -3.21 -9.20 -10.80
C ALA A 275 -2.82 -7.78 -11.28
N ASP A 276 -3.47 -7.32 -12.34
CA ASP A 276 -3.26 -5.98 -12.89
C ASP A 276 -3.99 -4.93 -12.05
N TYR A 277 -3.27 -4.27 -11.14
CA TYR A 277 -3.76 -3.09 -10.41
C TYR A 277 -3.57 -1.78 -11.20
N TYR A 278 -2.75 -1.79 -12.25
CA TYR A 278 -2.40 -0.59 -13.00
C TYR A 278 -3.52 -0.15 -13.93
N THR A 279 -4.04 -1.07 -14.75
CA THR A 279 -5.05 -0.78 -15.76
C THR A 279 -6.39 -0.33 -15.14
N PRO A 280 -6.95 -0.99 -14.11
CA PRO A 280 -8.18 -0.53 -13.46
C PRO A 280 -8.02 0.87 -12.87
N TYR A 281 -6.89 1.17 -12.20
CA TYR A 281 -6.63 2.50 -11.66
C TYR A 281 -6.65 3.57 -12.78
N ILE A 282 -5.98 3.32 -13.91
CA ILE A 282 -5.97 4.25 -15.03
C ILE A 282 -7.37 4.42 -15.65
N GLN A 283 -8.22 3.39 -15.64
CA GLN A 283 -9.62 3.52 -16.04
C GLN A 283 -10.40 4.44 -15.07
N PHE A 284 -10.29 4.23 -13.76
CA PHE A 284 -10.88 5.12 -12.75
C PHE A 284 -10.42 6.58 -12.93
N ALA A 285 -9.13 6.81 -13.18
CA ALA A 285 -8.56 8.14 -13.36
C ALA A 285 -9.04 8.83 -14.66
N ARG A 286 -9.30 8.07 -15.73
CA ARG A 286 -9.77 8.59 -17.03
C ARG A 286 -11.26 8.86 -17.09
N THR A 287 -12.07 8.06 -16.40
CA THR A 287 -13.54 8.10 -16.48
C THR A 287 -14.19 7.97 -15.10
N PRO A 288 -13.91 8.88 -14.14
CA PRO A 288 -14.41 8.78 -12.76
C PRO A 288 -15.95 8.75 -12.69
N HIS A 289 -16.62 9.48 -13.59
CA HIS A 289 -18.09 9.54 -13.71
C HIS A 289 -18.77 8.17 -13.91
N LEU A 290 -18.10 7.16 -14.48
CA LEU A 290 -18.67 5.81 -14.62
C LEU A 290 -18.77 5.04 -13.29
N TYR A 291 -18.10 5.54 -12.24
CA TYR A 291 -18.01 4.93 -10.93
C TYR A 291 -18.67 5.78 -9.83
N GLU A 292 -18.92 7.06 -10.10
CA GLU A 292 -19.60 8.01 -9.20
C GLU A 292 -21.05 7.60 -8.83
N GLY A 293 -21.70 6.76 -9.65
CA GLY A 293 -23.08 6.31 -9.44
C GLY A 293 -23.27 5.04 -8.58
N ARG A 294 -22.19 4.43 -8.05
CA ARG A 294 -22.28 3.20 -7.22
C ARG A 294 -21.86 3.36 -5.76
N ALA A 295 -21.50 4.57 -5.34
CA ALA A 295 -21.31 4.92 -3.94
C ALA A 295 -21.78 6.35 -3.70
N GLU A 296 -22.79 6.54 -2.85
CA GLU A 296 -23.16 7.87 -2.38
C GLU A 296 -21.99 8.49 -1.60
N GLY A 297 -21.32 9.46 -2.21
CA GLY A 297 -20.51 10.46 -1.50
C GLY A 297 -19.09 10.08 -1.08
N VAL A 298 -18.15 9.96 -2.03
CA VAL A 298 -16.70 10.08 -1.74
C VAL A 298 -15.96 11.07 -2.66
N LEU A 299 -16.17 11.04 -3.98
CA LEU A 299 -15.31 11.77 -4.93
C LEU A 299 -15.62 13.28 -5.13
N ARG A 300 -16.74 13.79 -4.60
CA ARG A 300 -17.26 15.15 -4.87
C ARG A 300 -16.40 16.33 -4.39
N ARG A 301 -15.26 16.14 -3.70
CA ARG A 301 -14.51 17.23 -3.03
C ARG A 301 -13.04 17.46 -3.43
N ARG A 302 -12.49 16.79 -4.46
CA ARG A 302 -11.09 17.08 -4.91
C ARG A 302 -10.92 17.54 -6.35
N TRP A 303 -11.73 17.10 -7.31
CA TRP A 303 -11.68 17.64 -8.68
C TRP A 303 -11.94 19.15 -8.77
N ALA A 304 -12.71 19.73 -7.83
CA ALA A 304 -12.95 21.17 -7.75
C ALA A 304 -11.72 21.99 -7.29
N VAL A 305 -10.78 21.39 -6.54
CA VAL A 305 -9.62 22.12 -5.98
C VAL A 305 -8.57 22.37 -7.06
N GLN A 306 -8.36 21.42 -7.98
CA GLN A 306 -7.47 21.59 -9.13
C GLN A 306 -7.95 22.74 -10.05
N LEU A 307 -9.26 22.81 -10.31
CA LEU A 307 -9.88 23.81 -11.19
C LEU A 307 -9.97 25.23 -10.56
N GLN A 308 -9.92 25.36 -9.24
CA GLN A 308 -9.92 26.67 -8.59
C GLN A 308 -8.58 27.40 -8.77
N HIS A 309 -7.45 26.68 -8.80
CA HIS A 309 -6.14 27.29 -9.11
C HIS A 309 -6.10 27.89 -10.53
N GLU A 310 -6.73 27.26 -11.52
CA GLU A 310 -6.76 27.78 -12.90
C GLU A 310 -7.55 29.09 -13.07
N ARG A 311 -8.47 29.43 -12.15
CA ARG A 311 -9.18 30.72 -12.18
C ARG A 311 -8.38 31.86 -11.56
N VAL A 312 -7.60 31.59 -10.51
CA VAL A 312 -6.82 32.63 -9.81
C VAL A 312 -5.66 33.14 -10.69
N VAL A 313 -5.09 32.30 -11.55
CA VAL A 313 -3.98 32.66 -12.45
C VAL A 313 -4.44 33.39 -13.74
N ARG A 314 -5.75 33.47 -14.02
CA ARG A 314 -6.30 34.01 -15.29
C ARG A 314 -7.00 35.38 -15.18
N ALA A 315 -6.77 36.15 -14.13
CA ALA A 315 -7.28 37.51 -13.99
C ALA A 315 -6.19 38.57 -14.29
N PRO A 316 -6.11 39.14 -15.50
CA PRO A 316 -5.30 40.34 -15.72
C PRO A 316 -5.97 41.51 -14.98
N ARG A 317 -5.27 42.11 -14.01
CA ARG A 317 -5.69 43.39 -13.45
C ARG A 317 -5.54 44.44 -14.55
N ARG A 318 -6.67 45.05 -14.96
CA ARG A 318 -6.66 46.27 -15.78
C ARG A 318 -6.01 47.39 -14.97
N ASP A 319 -5.16 48.16 -15.61
CA ASP A 319 -4.76 49.48 -15.12
C ASP A 319 -5.99 50.38 -15.00
N ASP A 320 -6.02 51.23 -13.96
CA ASP A 320 -6.73 52.49 -14.03
C ASP A 320 -5.90 53.58 -13.36
N VAL A 321 -5.92 54.78 -13.96
CA VAL A 321 -5.02 55.88 -13.69
C VAL A 321 -5.75 56.95 -12.90
N ARG A 322 -5.27 57.26 -11.70
CA ARG A 322 -5.35 58.60 -11.10
C ARG A 322 -4.29 58.78 -10.03
N GLY A 323 -3.44 59.79 -10.20
CA GLY A 323 -2.24 59.99 -9.39
C GLY A 323 -2.42 60.94 -8.21
N SER A 324 -1.36 61.02 -7.39
CA SER A 324 -1.07 62.20 -6.58
C SER A 324 0.44 62.39 -6.52
N ARG A 325 0.90 63.63 -6.68
CA ARG A 325 2.31 64.00 -6.68
C ARG A 325 2.88 63.99 -5.26
N ARG A 326 4.11 63.51 -5.08
CA ARG A 326 5.15 64.27 -4.37
C ARG A 326 6.55 63.74 -4.67
N SER A 327 7.40 64.64 -5.14
CA SER A 327 8.78 64.39 -5.54
C SER A 327 9.72 64.38 -4.34
N ARG A 328 10.78 63.56 -4.39
CA ARG A 328 12.14 63.95 -3.96
C ARG A 328 13.20 63.04 -4.60
N GLN A 329 14.16 63.69 -5.27
CA GLN A 329 15.46 63.13 -5.68
C GLN A 329 16.37 63.02 -4.42
N LEU A 330 17.57 62.45 -4.34
CA LEU A 330 18.59 61.87 -5.26
C LEU A 330 19.04 60.50 -4.64
N GLY A 331 19.96 59.66 -5.16
CA GLY A 331 20.95 59.80 -6.24
C GLY A 331 21.77 58.50 -6.52
N ARG A 332 22.90 58.67 -7.22
CA ARG A 332 23.83 57.63 -7.75
C ARG A 332 25.12 57.54 -6.88
N HIS A 333 26.02 56.54 -6.92
CA HIS A 333 26.22 55.31 -7.74
C HIS A 333 27.01 54.22 -6.91
N PRO A 334 27.67 53.16 -7.45
CA PRO A 334 28.13 51.97 -6.68
C PRO A 334 29.69 51.89 -6.55
N PRO A 335 30.37 50.72 -6.66
CA PRO A 335 30.46 49.55 -5.76
C PRO A 335 31.89 49.32 -5.21
N HIS A 336 32.09 48.43 -4.22
CA HIS A 336 33.44 47.91 -3.90
C HIS A 336 33.52 46.42 -3.52
N ARG A 337 34.68 45.81 -3.83
CA ARG A 337 35.06 44.39 -3.63
C ARG A 337 35.72 44.16 -2.25
N GLY A 338 35.71 42.90 -1.80
CA GLY A 338 36.55 42.36 -0.71
C GLY A 338 35.86 41.17 -0.04
N ALA A 339 36.19 39.92 -0.39
CA ALA A 339 37.32 39.11 0.08
C ALA A 339 37.07 38.44 1.46
N LEU A 340 37.24 37.12 1.50
CA LEU A 340 37.10 36.23 2.67
C LEU A 340 38.21 36.49 3.72
N PRO A 341 38.04 36.02 4.96
CA PRO A 341 38.71 34.75 5.28
C PRO A 341 37.86 33.74 6.08
N LEU A 342 38.33 32.48 6.05
CA LEU A 342 37.82 31.37 6.85
C LEU A 342 38.09 31.56 8.34
N HIS A 343 37.24 30.97 9.19
CA HIS A 343 37.70 30.47 10.48
C HIS A 343 37.19 29.05 10.75
N ARG A 344 38.13 28.10 10.82
CA ARG A 344 37.94 26.85 11.56
C ARG A 344 37.83 27.20 13.05
N GLN A 345 37.00 26.45 13.78
CA GLN A 345 37.25 26.15 15.19
C GLN A 345 37.40 24.65 15.36
N HIS A 346 38.32 24.28 16.24
CA HIS A 346 38.76 22.90 16.45
C HIS A 346 37.90 22.16 17.47
N LEU A 347 37.94 20.83 17.35
CA LEU A 347 37.49 19.89 18.37
C LEU A 347 38.26 20.11 19.68
N ASP A 348 37.59 19.88 20.80
CA ASP A 348 38.25 19.48 22.05
C ASP A 348 37.51 18.27 22.64
N GLN A 349 38.24 17.29 23.18
CA GLN A 349 37.69 16.03 23.69
C GLN A 349 37.98 15.87 25.19
N GLY A 350 36.94 15.52 25.96
CA GLY A 350 37.06 15.19 27.39
C GLY A 350 35.99 14.15 27.80
N PRO A 351 36.30 13.18 28.67
CA PRO A 351 35.56 11.92 28.72
C PRO A 351 34.37 11.91 29.70
N LEU A 352 33.27 11.28 29.29
CA LEU A 352 32.15 10.94 30.17
C LEU A 352 32.25 9.48 30.66
N ARG A 353 32.25 9.33 32.00
CA ARG A 353 32.25 8.04 32.71
C ARG A 353 30.86 7.35 32.68
N PRO A 354 30.79 6.03 32.88
CA PRO A 354 29.54 5.27 32.76
C PRO A 354 28.64 5.38 34.01
N PRO A 355 27.30 5.22 33.88
CA PRO A 355 26.39 5.11 35.01
C PRO A 355 26.34 3.67 35.56
N SER A 356 26.41 3.54 36.88
CA SER A 356 26.16 2.31 37.63
C SER A 356 24.80 2.39 38.38
N PRO A 357 24.23 1.26 38.88
CA PRO A 357 22.78 1.07 38.84
C PRO A 357 22.01 1.27 40.16
N ARG A 358 20.67 1.22 40.02
CA ARG A 358 19.58 1.00 41.02
C ARG A 358 18.92 2.24 41.64
N GLN A 359 17.63 2.40 41.37
CA GLN A 359 16.62 2.63 42.41
C GLN A 359 15.25 2.03 42.05
N ARG A 360 14.96 0.89 42.71
CA ARG A 360 13.71 0.49 43.38
C ARG A 360 12.34 0.78 42.73
N CYS A 361 11.70 -0.30 42.25
CA CYS A 361 10.22 -0.40 42.22
C CYS A 361 9.64 -0.58 43.64
N PRO A 362 8.43 -0.06 43.94
CA PRO A 362 7.66 -0.46 45.11
C PRO A 362 6.95 -1.81 44.87
N ARG A 363 6.97 -2.69 45.86
CA ARG A 363 6.21 -3.96 45.86
C ARG A 363 4.71 -3.69 46.03
N ARG A 364 3.86 -4.50 45.41
CA ARG A 364 2.60 -4.94 46.02
C ARG A 364 2.60 -6.46 46.13
N HIS A 365 2.34 -6.95 47.34
CA HIS A 365 2.03 -8.36 47.58
C HIS A 365 0.59 -8.65 47.18
N GLY A 366 0.33 -9.90 46.80
CA GLY A 366 -1.00 -10.38 46.39
C GLY A 366 -0.95 -11.85 45.97
N LEU A 367 -0.49 -12.72 46.88
CA LEU A 367 -0.74 -14.16 46.77
C LEU A 367 -2.24 -14.41 46.95
N LEU A 368 -2.83 -15.24 46.10
CA LEU A 368 -3.83 -16.22 46.51
C LEU A 368 -3.85 -17.34 45.47
N ASP A 369 -3.57 -18.54 45.95
CA ASP A 369 -3.54 -19.80 45.21
C ASP A 369 -4.65 -20.68 45.79
N TYR A 370 -5.48 -21.29 44.94
CA TYR A 370 -6.50 -22.26 45.34
C TYR A 370 -6.90 -23.16 44.16
N ARG A 371 -6.32 -24.37 44.18
CA ARG A 371 -6.83 -25.67 43.66
C ARG A 371 -7.34 -25.75 42.22
#